data_AF-A0A1C5QQT4-F1
#
_entry.id   AF-A0A1C5QQT4-F1
#
_cell.length_a   1.000
_cell.length_b   1.000
_cell.length_c   1.000
_cell.angle_alpha   90.00
_cell.angle_beta   90.00
_cell.angle_gamma   90.00
#
_symmetry.space_group_name_H-M   'P 1'
#
loop_
_entity.id
_entity.type
_entity.pdbx_description
1 polymer ?
#
loop_
_entity_poly.entity_id
_entity_poly.type
_entity_poly.pdbx_seq_one_letter_code
_entity_poly.pdbx_strand_id
1 'polypeptide(L)'
;MKAYSEAYLEGVVENQGRLFDYVAETFPDKDTEDFINAYMMSKTRKYIDEAQAYVNTMDEKELWKYFCDNEDYHMKSGKAMTGFMPDWIGEFYAYYQWYYNLSSAEILQKIPVDFLKKAYAGLHDLDLELAVQKVGAVS
;
A
#
# COMPACT_ATOMS: atom_id res chain seq x y z
N MET A 1 18.61 -5.98 6.38
CA MET A 1 18.62 -6.38 4.96
C MET A 1 17.32 -5.86 4.36
N LYS A 2 17.33 -5.26 3.17
CA LYS A 2 16.11 -4.77 2.49
C LYS A 2 15.36 -5.96 1.87
N ALA A 3 14.07 -5.81 1.60
CA ALA A 3 13.25 -6.91 1.10
C ALA A 3 13.67 -7.42 -0.29
N TYR A 4 14.04 -6.50 -1.18
CA TYR A 4 14.47 -6.81 -2.54
C TYR A 4 15.39 -5.73 -3.11
N SER A 5 15.85 -5.91 -4.35
CA SER A 5 16.74 -4.96 -5.03
C SER A 5 16.10 -3.57 -5.16
N GLU A 6 16.88 -2.52 -4.92
CA GLU A 6 16.48 -1.12 -5.10
C GLU A 6 15.97 -0.83 -6.53
N ALA A 7 16.40 -1.62 -7.52
CA ALA A 7 15.92 -1.51 -8.90
C ALA A 7 14.40 -1.72 -9.06
N TYR A 8 13.74 -2.43 -8.13
CA TYR A 8 12.28 -2.59 -8.13
C TYR A 8 11.56 -1.60 -7.20
N LEU A 9 12.30 -0.87 -6.36
CA LEU A 9 11.72 -0.07 -5.28
C LEU A 9 10.80 1.02 -5.83
N GLU A 10 11.31 1.86 -6.73
CA GLU A 10 10.58 3.00 -7.28
C GLU A 10 9.26 2.55 -7.90
N GLY A 11 9.30 1.56 -8.80
CA GLY A 11 8.10 1.04 -9.46
C GLY A 11 7.09 0.42 -8.49
N VAL A 12 7.53 -0.36 -7.49
CA VAL A 12 6.61 -0.96 -6.51
C VAL A 12 5.96 0.12 -5.62
N VAL A 13 6.72 1.13 -5.20
CA VAL A 13 6.22 2.24 -4.38
C VAL A 13 5.20 3.05 -5.15
N GLU A 14 5.56 3.51 -6.35
CA GLU A 14 4.71 4.32 -7.23
C GLU A 14 3.44 3.57 -7.63
N ASN A 15 3.55 2.31 -8.06
CA ASN A 15 2.40 1.54 -8.53
C ASN A 15 1.45 1.16 -7.39
N GLN A 16 1.95 0.94 -6.16
CA GLN A 16 1.07 0.71 -5.01
C GLN A 16 0.33 1.99 -4.60
N GLY A 17 1.01 3.14 -4.60
CA GLY A 17 0.37 4.44 -4.38
C GLY A 17 -0.76 4.66 -5.39
N ARG A 18 -0.42 4.58 -6.69
CA ARG A 18 -1.39 4.73 -7.78
C ARG A 18 -2.53 3.73 -7.72
N LEU A 19 -2.29 2.49 -7.30
CA LEU A 19 -3.36 1.51 -7.11
C LEU A 19 -4.38 1.99 -6.07
N PHE A 20 -3.90 2.51 -4.95
CA PHE A 20 -4.79 2.94 -3.87
C PHE A 20 -5.58 4.17 -4.28
N ASP A 21 -4.94 5.10 -4.99
CA ASP A 21 -5.59 6.27 -5.57
C ASP A 21 -6.61 5.87 -6.64
N TYR A 22 -6.24 5.01 -7.58
CA TYR A 22 -7.10 4.49 -8.63
C TYR A 22 -8.38 3.85 -8.07
N VAL A 23 -8.27 3.02 -7.03
CA VAL A 23 -9.44 2.39 -6.39
C VAL A 23 -10.30 3.43 -5.69
N ALA A 24 -9.71 4.42 -5.00
CA ALA A 24 -10.46 5.48 -4.34
C ALA A 24 -11.23 6.36 -5.34
N GLU A 25 -10.59 6.75 -6.46
CA GLU A 25 -11.19 7.57 -7.51
C GLU A 25 -12.27 6.83 -8.31
N THR A 26 -12.01 5.55 -8.63
CA THR A 26 -12.93 4.75 -9.46
C THR A 26 -14.19 4.35 -8.71
N PHE A 27 -14.10 4.17 -7.39
CA PHE A 27 -15.18 3.63 -6.56
C PHE A 27 -15.54 4.57 -5.39
N PRO A 28 -16.08 5.77 -5.67
CA PRO A 28 -16.30 6.81 -4.65
C PRO A 28 -17.32 6.41 -3.56
N ASP A 29 -18.20 5.45 -3.86
CA ASP A 29 -19.21 4.91 -2.95
C ASP A 29 -18.75 3.65 -2.18
N LYS A 30 -17.48 3.28 -2.31
CA LYS A 30 -16.89 2.10 -1.67
C LYS A 30 -15.85 2.46 -0.62
N ASP A 31 -15.63 1.54 0.31
CA ASP A 31 -14.68 1.71 1.40
C ASP A 31 -13.23 1.46 0.95
N THR A 32 -12.46 2.53 0.75
CA THR A 32 -11.03 2.41 0.39
C THR A 32 -10.20 1.77 1.51
N GLU A 33 -10.55 1.99 2.79
CA GLU A 33 -9.80 1.42 3.90
C GLU A 33 -9.97 -0.11 3.95
N ASP A 34 -11.18 -0.59 3.70
CA ASP A 34 -11.45 -2.03 3.57
C ASP A 34 -10.63 -2.66 2.44
N PHE A 35 -10.58 -1.99 1.29
CA PHE A 35 -9.73 -2.44 0.17
C PHE A 35 -8.25 -2.51 0.57
N ILE A 36 -7.70 -1.45 1.16
CA ILE A 36 -6.28 -1.42 1.56
C ILE A 36 -5.99 -2.55 2.56
N ASN A 37 -6.87 -2.75 3.54
CA ASN A 37 -6.74 -3.85 4.51
C ASN A 37 -6.74 -5.22 3.82
N ALA A 38 -7.67 -5.45 2.88
CA ALA A 38 -7.76 -6.70 2.14
C ALA A 38 -6.53 -6.92 1.25
N TYR A 39 -6.10 -5.90 0.51
CA TYR A 39 -4.94 -5.94 -0.36
C TYR A 39 -3.65 -6.22 0.42
N MET A 40 -3.41 -5.51 1.52
CA MET A 40 -2.21 -5.70 2.35
C MET A 40 -2.15 -7.08 3.00
N MET A 41 -3.28 -7.77 3.15
CA MET A 41 -3.38 -9.14 3.67
C MET A 41 -3.44 -10.22 2.59
N SER A 42 -3.42 -9.83 1.31
CA SER A 42 -3.67 -10.71 0.16
C SER A 42 -2.46 -11.53 -0.27
N LYS A 43 -2.69 -12.58 -1.08
CA LYS A 43 -1.58 -13.31 -1.73
C LYS A 43 -0.90 -12.44 -2.77
N THR A 44 -1.66 -11.59 -3.45
CA THR A 44 -1.16 -10.61 -4.42
C THR A 44 -0.06 -9.75 -3.78
N ARG A 45 -0.34 -9.15 -2.61
CA ARG A 45 0.67 -8.34 -1.94
C ARG A 45 1.82 -9.18 -1.37
N LYS A 46 1.53 -10.39 -0.89
CA LYS A 46 2.57 -11.34 -0.46
C LYS A 46 3.56 -11.68 -1.57
N TYR A 47 3.13 -11.84 -2.82
CA TYR A 47 4.05 -12.09 -3.94
C TYR A 47 4.99 -10.91 -4.20
N ILE A 48 4.53 -9.69 -3.92
CA ILE A 48 5.39 -8.50 -3.98
C ILE A 48 6.38 -8.48 -2.80
N ASP A 49 5.97 -8.87 -1.59
CA ASP A 49 6.88 -9.02 -0.44
C ASP A 49 8.02 -10.00 -0.73
N GLU A 50 7.69 -11.10 -1.44
CA GLU A 50 8.62 -12.15 -1.87
C GLU A 50 9.38 -11.81 -3.17
N ALA A 51 9.23 -10.58 -3.67
CA ALA A 51 9.94 -10.06 -4.83
C ALA A 51 9.70 -10.84 -6.14
N GLN A 52 8.50 -11.37 -6.33
CA GLN A 52 8.16 -12.09 -7.55
C GLN A 52 8.11 -11.13 -8.75
N ALA A 53 9.08 -11.27 -9.65
CA ALA A 53 9.31 -10.33 -10.75
C ALA A 53 8.06 -10.01 -11.59
N TYR A 54 7.19 -11.00 -11.84
CA TYR A 54 5.98 -10.80 -12.64
C TYR A 54 5.00 -9.81 -12.01
N VAL A 55 4.77 -9.89 -10.68
CA VAL A 55 3.83 -9.01 -9.98
C VAL A 55 4.49 -7.66 -9.66
N ASN A 56 5.80 -7.65 -9.38
CA ASN A 56 6.55 -6.42 -9.09
C ASN A 56 6.64 -5.43 -10.25
N THR A 57 6.36 -5.87 -11.48
CA THR A 57 6.41 -5.00 -12.67
C THR A 57 5.03 -4.55 -13.16
N MET A 58 3.95 -4.97 -12.50
CA MET A 58 2.59 -4.59 -12.89
C MET A 58 2.32 -3.12 -12.59
N ASP A 59 1.66 -2.42 -13.51
CA ASP A 59 1.11 -1.10 -13.26
C ASP A 59 -0.14 -1.17 -12.35
N GLU A 60 -0.69 -0.01 -11.97
CA GLU A 60 -1.81 0.05 -11.02
C GLU A 60 -3.08 -0.67 -11.49
N LYS A 61 -3.34 -0.70 -12.80
CA LYS A 61 -4.54 -1.31 -13.38
C LYS A 61 -4.36 -2.80 -13.57
N GLU A 62 -3.19 -3.21 -14.02
CA GLU A 62 -2.78 -4.62 -14.08
C GLU A 62 -2.83 -5.24 -12.68
N LEU A 63 -2.30 -4.53 -11.68
CA LEU A 63 -2.27 -4.98 -10.30
C LEU A 63 -3.68 -5.04 -9.68
N TRP A 64 -4.54 -4.06 -9.95
CA TRP A 64 -5.95 -4.11 -9.56
C TRP A 64 -6.67 -5.30 -10.17
N LYS A 65 -6.49 -5.53 -11.48
CA LYS A 65 -7.07 -6.66 -12.19
C LYS A 65 -6.56 -7.98 -11.62
N TYR A 66 -5.25 -8.10 -11.42
CA TYR A 66 -4.63 -9.29 -10.85
C TYR A 66 -5.18 -9.58 -9.45
N PHE A 67 -5.28 -8.57 -8.60
CA PHE A 67 -5.89 -8.70 -7.27
C PHE A 67 -7.34 -9.20 -7.36
N CYS A 68 -8.18 -8.60 -8.21
CA CYS A 68 -9.57 -9.05 -8.40
C CYS A 68 -9.67 -10.49 -8.97
N ASP A 69 -8.77 -10.87 -9.87
CA ASP A 69 -8.80 -12.18 -10.52
C ASP A 69 -8.27 -13.30 -9.59
N ASN A 70 -7.42 -12.96 -8.62
CA ASN A 70 -6.74 -13.94 -7.75
C ASN A 70 -7.22 -13.97 -6.30
N GLU A 71 -7.96 -12.95 -5.86
CA GLU A 71 -8.51 -12.85 -4.51
C GLU A 71 -10.04 -12.86 -4.58
N ASP A 72 -10.70 -13.55 -3.64
CA ASP A 72 -12.17 -13.53 -3.52
C ASP A 72 -12.64 -12.25 -2.80
N TYR A 73 -12.22 -11.10 -3.31
CA TYR A 73 -12.48 -9.80 -2.72
C TYR A 73 -13.67 -9.10 -3.38
N HIS A 74 -14.57 -8.59 -2.55
CA HIS A 74 -15.75 -7.86 -2.97
C HIS A 74 -15.78 -6.52 -2.25
N MET A 75 -15.75 -5.42 -3.02
CA MET A 75 -15.76 -4.06 -2.46
C MET A 75 -16.97 -3.84 -1.54
N LYS A 76 -16.70 -3.38 -0.32
CA LYS A 76 -17.76 -2.98 0.63
C LYS A 76 -18.27 -1.59 0.30
N SER A 77 -19.58 -1.39 0.47
CA SER A 77 -20.19 -0.05 0.47
C SER A 77 -19.60 0.78 1.60
N GLY A 78 -19.27 2.04 1.31
CA GLY A 78 -18.63 2.92 2.28
C GLY A 78 -18.37 4.30 1.69
N LYS A 79 -17.23 4.89 2.05
CA LYS A 79 -16.76 6.15 1.48
C LYS A 79 -15.33 5.99 1.03
N ALA A 80 -15.04 6.51 -0.16
CA ALA A 80 -13.68 6.56 -0.61
C ALA A 80 -12.84 7.52 0.25
N MET A 81 -11.56 7.20 0.40
CA MET A 81 -10.57 8.20 0.79
C MET A 81 -10.45 9.25 -0.32
N THR A 82 -10.01 10.46 0.03
CA THR A 82 -10.03 11.61 -0.90
C THR A 82 -8.71 12.36 -0.88
N GLY A 83 -8.41 13.06 -1.97
CA GLY A 83 -7.15 13.80 -2.13
C GLY A 83 -5.98 12.83 -2.28
N PHE A 84 -4.77 13.27 -1.93
CA PHE A 84 -3.53 12.49 -2.10
C PHE A 84 -3.28 11.43 -1.00
N MET A 85 -4.22 11.28 -0.05
CA MET A 85 -4.07 10.34 1.06
C MET A 85 -3.97 8.86 0.64
N PRO A 86 -4.79 8.35 -0.30
CA PRO A 86 -4.70 6.95 -0.72
C PRO A 86 -3.33 6.64 -1.32
N ASP A 87 -2.88 7.51 -2.25
CA ASP A 87 -1.59 7.40 -2.93
C ASP A 87 -0.43 7.35 -1.93
N TRP A 88 -0.35 8.35 -1.05
CA TRP A 88 0.70 8.42 -0.04
C TRP A 88 0.67 7.23 0.93
N ILE A 89 -0.50 6.73 1.34
CA ILE A 89 -0.59 5.53 2.19
C ILE A 89 -0.05 4.29 1.45
N GLY A 90 -0.34 4.18 0.15
CA GLY A 90 0.18 3.12 -0.71
C GLY A 90 1.71 3.18 -0.79
N GLU A 91 2.27 4.34 -1.11
CA GLU A 91 3.72 4.56 -1.15
C GLU A 91 4.37 4.27 0.21
N PHE A 92 3.78 4.77 1.30
CA PHE A 92 4.27 4.58 2.66
C PHE A 92 4.39 3.10 3.00
N TYR A 93 3.34 2.31 2.77
CA TYR A 93 3.38 0.88 3.09
C TYR A 93 4.41 0.13 2.24
N ALA A 94 4.50 0.41 0.94
CA ALA A 94 5.45 -0.24 0.05
C ALA A 94 6.89 0.07 0.46
N TYR A 95 7.19 1.34 0.75
CA TYR A 95 8.52 1.75 1.18
C TYR A 95 8.85 1.20 2.57
N TYR A 96 7.91 1.23 3.52
CA TYR A 96 8.10 0.65 4.86
C TYR A 96 8.44 -0.85 4.79
N GLN A 97 7.72 -1.58 3.95
CA GLN A 97 7.93 -3.01 3.67
C GLN A 97 9.35 -3.26 3.19
N TRP A 98 9.78 -2.55 2.14
CA TRP A 98 11.14 -2.68 1.63
C TRP A 98 12.20 -2.26 2.66
N TYR A 99 11.95 -1.16 3.38
CA TYR A 99 12.92 -0.54 4.28
C TYR A 99 13.23 -1.43 5.50
N TYR A 100 12.19 -1.98 6.13
CA TYR A 100 12.28 -2.82 7.33
C TYR A 100 12.28 -4.32 7.04
N ASN A 101 12.02 -4.74 5.80
CA ASN A 101 11.93 -6.14 5.40
C ASN A 101 10.95 -6.94 6.29
N LEU A 102 9.77 -6.36 6.47
CA LEU A 102 8.61 -7.00 7.09
C LEU A 102 7.60 -7.33 6.00
N SER A 103 6.74 -8.31 6.23
CA SER A 103 5.62 -8.57 5.31
C SER A 103 4.56 -7.48 5.39
N SER A 104 3.82 -7.27 4.30
CA SER A 104 2.71 -6.32 4.26
C SER A 104 1.66 -6.59 5.35
N ALA A 105 1.39 -7.88 5.62
CA ALA A 105 0.46 -8.31 6.66
C ALA A 105 0.94 -7.95 8.07
N GLU A 106 2.23 -8.13 8.38
CA GLU A 106 2.80 -7.74 9.67
C GLU A 106 2.79 -6.22 9.86
N ILE A 107 3.06 -5.48 8.79
CA ILE A 107 3.05 -4.01 8.81
C ILE A 107 1.65 -3.51 9.09
N LEU A 108 0.62 -4.06 8.44
CA LEU A 108 -0.76 -3.66 8.67
C LEU A 108 -1.20 -3.89 10.13
N GLN A 109 -0.74 -4.97 10.76
CA GLN A 109 -1.02 -5.25 12.17
C GLN A 109 -0.35 -4.25 13.12
N LYS A 110 0.88 -3.82 12.80
CA LYS A 110 1.65 -2.85 13.59
C LYS A 110 1.20 -1.42 13.37
N ILE A 111 0.88 -1.08 12.12
CA ILE A 111 0.56 0.25 11.63
C ILE A 111 -0.76 0.13 10.88
N PRO A 112 -1.91 0.21 11.56
CA PRO A 112 -3.20 0.14 10.90
C PRO A 112 -3.46 1.34 9.98
N VAL A 113 -4.32 1.16 8.97
CA VAL A 113 -4.68 2.24 8.04
C VAL A 113 -5.27 3.46 8.78
N ASP A 114 -6.14 3.24 9.77
CA ASP A 114 -6.69 4.30 10.62
C ASP A 114 -5.62 5.13 11.34
N PHE A 115 -4.49 4.52 11.73
CA PHE A 115 -3.36 5.26 12.30
C PHE A 115 -2.75 6.21 11.27
N LEU A 116 -2.48 5.72 10.05
CA LEU A 116 -1.89 6.55 8.99
C LEU A 116 -2.83 7.68 8.56
N LYS A 117 -4.14 7.43 8.47
CA LYS A 117 -5.14 8.48 8.18
C LYS A 117 -5.08 9.62 9.19
N LYS A 118 -4.95 9.30 10.49
CA LYS A 118 -4.84 10.29 11.58
C LYS A 118 -3.50 11.00 11.58
N ALA A 119 -2.42 10.30 11.23
CA ALA A 119 -1.07 10.85 11.21
C ALA A 119 -0.74 11.61 9.92
N TYR A 120 -1.53 11.43 8.84
CA TYR A 120 -1.30 11.96 7.50
C TYR A 120 -0.89 13.43 7.50
N ALA A 121 -1.67 14.29 8.15
CA ALA A 121 -1.42 15.73 8.19
C ALA A 121 -0.03 16.12 8.76
N GLY A 122 0.57 15.28 9.62
CA GLY A 122 1.90 15.51 10.19
C GLY A 122 3.04 14.75 9.51
N LEU A 123 2.72 13.82 8.61
CA LEU A 123 3.70 12.95 7.95
C LEU A 123 3.85 13.20 6.45
N HIS A 124 2.77 13.58 5.75
CA HIS A 124 2.77 13.63 4.28
C HIS A 124 3.64 14.74 3.67
N ASP A 125 3.95 15.80 4.43
CA ASP A 125 4.87 16.87 4.01
C ASP A 125 6.35 16.48 4.16
N LEU A 126 6.64 15.35 4.81
CA LEU A 126 8.00 14.84 4.96
C LEU A 126 8.41 14.06 3.72
N ASP A 127 9.72 13.96 3.52
CA ASP A 127 10.27 12.92 2.65
C ASP A 127 9.77 11.54 3.10
N LEU A 128 9.42 10.67 2.13
CA LEU A 128 8.80 9.37 2.39
C LEU A 128 9.66 8.49 3.31
N GLU A 129 10.99 8.49 3.10
CA GLU A 129 11.91 7.74 3.95
C GLU A 129 11.87 8.28 5.39
N LEU A 130 11.87 9.60 5.56
CA LEU A 130 11.81 10.22 6.88
C LEU A 130 10.49 9.92 7.61
N ALA A 131 9.36 9.90 6.89
CA ALA A 131 8.07 9.51 7.45
C ALA A 131 8.11 8.04 7.93
N VAL A 132 8.63 7.14 7.11
CA VAL A 132 8.77 5.72 7.43
C VAL A 132 9.68 5.51 8.65
N GLN A 133 10.84 6.17 8.70
CA GLN A 133 11.76 6.08 9.83
C GLN A 133 11.13 6.59 11.13
N LYS A 134 10.38 7.70 11.08
CA LYS A 134 9.70 8.26 12.26
C LYS A 134 8.67 7.31 12.84
N VAL A 135 7.84 6.69 11.99
CA VAL A 135 6.84 5.71 12.44
C VAL A 135 7.51 4.43 12.92
N GLY A 136 8.56 3.97 12.22
CA GLY A 136 9.30 2.76 12.59
C GLY A 136 10.09 2.89 13.89
N ALA A 137 10.50 4.10 14.29
CA ALA A 137 11.16 4.33 15.57
C ALA A 137 10.23 4.20 16.80
N VAL A 138 8.91 4.23 16.58
CA VAL A 138 7.90 4.21 17.66
C VAL A 138 7.01 2.95 17.64
N SER A 139 7.27 1.98 16.77
CA SER A 139 6.41 0.80 16.50
C SER A 139 7.08 -0.57 16.69
#